data_AF-A0A4Z0CBH9-F1
#
_entry.id   AF-A0A4Z0CBH9-F1
#
_cell.length_a   1.000
_cell.length_b   1.000
_cell.length_c   1.000
_cell.angle_alpha   90.00
_cell.angle_beta   90.00
_cell.angle_gamma   90.00
#
_symmetry.space_group_name_H-M   'P 1'
#
loop_
_entity.id
_entity.type
_entity.pdbx_description
1 polymer ?
#
loop_
_entity_poly.entity_id
_entity_poly.type
_entity_poly.pdbx_seq_one_letter_code
_entity_poly.pdbx_strand_id
1 'polypeptide(L)'
;MVFAFELHDRLIGTIRLVPLGHGLTLTEQLLSISDPQAMSRWPQAWDAGRLVVAPEYRVGQDVLKRCLHLTLTDLLEHADVRHLAGSCTHILSRLYRRFGFSLFARDVLLPGTEKTYCLIHGEVGRVREALAPAAEAVEA
;
A
#
# COMPACT_ATOMS: atom_id res chain seq x y z
N MET A 1 -2.49 12.47 0.40
CA MET A 1 -1.06 12.78 0.63
C MET A 1 -0.21 12.11 -0.44
N VAL A 2 0.90 12.75 -0.83
CA VAL A 2 1.90 12.16 -1.73
C VAL A 2 3.23 12.20 -1.00
N PHE A 3 3.95 11.09 -1.01
CA PHE A 3 5.26 10.95 -0.40
C PHE A 3 6.30 10.71 -1.49
N ALA A 4 7.48 11.28 -1.28
CA ALA A 4 8.66 11.05 -2.09
C ALA A 4 9.71 10.31 -1.26
N PHE A 5 10.48 9.46 -1.91
CA PHE A 5 11.60 8.74 -1.32
C PHE A 5 12.90 9.31 -1.84
N GLU A 6 13.78 9.72 -0.93
CA GLU A 6 15.07 10.30 -1.26
C GLU A 6 16.19 9.51 -0.61
N LEU A 7 17.26 9.25 -1.38
CA LEU A 7 18.47 8.58 -0.89
C LEU A 7 19.69 9.27 -1.50
N HIS A 8 20.55 9.82 -0.65
CA HIS A 8 21.74 10.60 -1.05
C HIS A 8 21.37 11.73 -2.05
N ASP A 9 20.39 12.55 -1.67
CA ASP A 9 19.90 13.70 -2.46
C ASP A 9 19.36 13.33 -3.86
N ARG A 10 18.90 12.08 -4.01
CA ARG A 10 18.29 11.59 -5.25
C ARG A 10 16.89 11.08 -4.99
N LEU A 11 15.93 11.55 -5.78
CA LEU A 11 14.57 11.02 -5.79
C LEU A 11 14.58 9.59 -6.34
N ILE A 12 14.26 8.61 -5.49
CA ILE A 12 14.23 7.19 -5.85
C ILE A 12 12.82 6.63 -5.99
N GLY A 13 11.78 7.38 -5.64
CA GLY A 13 10.41 6.89 -5.78
C GLY A 13 9.34 7.78 -5.16
N THR A 14 8.09 7.39 -5.36
CA THR A 14 6.92 8.06 -4.79
C THR A 14 5.83 7.05 -4.45
N ILE A 15 4.92 7.44 -3.56
CA ILE A 15 3.65 6.76 -3.30
C ILE A 15 2.56 7.79 -3.02
N ARG A 16 1.32 7.47 -3.41
CA ARG A 16 0.16 8.31 -3.13
C ARG A 16 -0.79 7.59 -2.19
N LEU A 17 -1.11 8.25 -1.07
CA LEU A 17 -2.11 7.79 -0.12
C LEU A 17 -3.35 8.69 -0.19
N VAL A 18 -4.55 8.11 -0.37
CA VAL A 18 -5.80 8.86 -0.52
C VAL A 18 -6.86 8.28 0.41
N PRO A 19 -7.59 9.09 1.21
CA PRO A 19 -8.74 8.58 1.96
C PRO A 19 -9.75 7.90 1.04
N LEU A 20 -10.25 6.74 1.45
CA LEU A 20 -11.32 6.02 0.76
C LEU A 20 -12.70 6.52 1.23
N GLY A 21 -13.72 6.30 0.40
CA GLY A 21 -15.11 6.73 0.63
C GLY A 21 -15.54 7.92 -0.22
N HIS A 22 -14.73 8.32 -1.21
CA HIS A 22 -14.97 9.49 -2.06
C HIS A 22 -15.10 9.14 -3.55
N GLY A 23 -14.91 7.88 -3.94
CA GLY A 23 -15.01 7.42 -5.33
C GLY A 23 -13.90 7.96 -6.24
N LEU A 24 -12.72 8.26 -5.70
CA LEU A 24 -11.62 8.93 -6.40
C LEU A 24 -10.51 7.96 -6.87
N THR A 25 -10.52 6.74 -6.38
CA THR A 25 -9.43 5.78 -6.57
C THR A 25 -9.86 4.57 -7.39
N LEU A 26 -8.89 3.97 -8.10
CA LEU A 26 -9.12 2.70 -8.80
C LEU A 26 -9.55 1.61 -7.83
N THR A 27 -8.99 1.60 -6.61
CA THR A 27 -9.39 0.68 -5.55
C THR A 27 -10.87 0.79 -5.21
N GLU A 28 -11.43 2.00 -5.09
CA GLU A 28 -12.88 2.17 -4.84
C GLU A 28 -13.73 1.69 -6.00
N GLN A 29 -13.32 2.01 -7.23
CA GLN A 29 -14.03 1.53 -8.41
C GLN A 29 -14.08 0.00 -8.43
N LEU A 30 -12.96 -0.66 -8.16
CA LEU A 30 -12.89 -2.12 -8.13
C LEU A 30 -13.64 -2.72 -6.92
N LEU A 31 -13.56 -2.10 -5.73
CA LEU A 31 -14.33 -2.51 -4.55
C LEU A 31 -15.84 -2.41 -4.79
N SER A 32 -16.31 -1.37 -5.48
CA SER A 32 -17.74 -1.22 -5.79
C SER A 32 -18.30 -2.37 -6.64
N ILE A 33 -17.43 -3.08 -7.35
CA ILE A 33 -17.78 -4.24 -8.17
C ILE A 33 -17.64 -5.53 -7.36
N SER A 34 -16.53 -5.70 -6.63
CA SER A 34 -16.22 -6.95 -5.95
C SER A 34 -16.92 -7.10 -4.60
N ASP A 35 -17.07 -5.99 -3.85
CA ASP A 35 -17.72 -5.95 -2.54
C ASP A 35 -18.13 -4.51 -2.18
N PRO A 36 -19.36 -4.11 -2.55
CA PRO A 36 -19.89 -2.77 -2.25
C PRO A 36 -19.92 -2.42 -0.75
N GLN A 37 -19.88 -3.42 0.14
CA GLN A 37 -19.93 -3.21 1.59
C GLN A 37 -18.55 -3.10 2.24
N ALA A 38 -17.45 -3.28 1.50
CA ALA A 38 -16.09 -3.24 2.06
C ALA A 38 -15.81 -1.95 2.84
N MET A 39 -16.25 -0.80 2.33
CA MET A 39 -16.05 0.49 2.98
C MET A 39 -16.75 0.63 4.33
N SER A 40 -17.88 -0.06 4.54
CA SER A 40 -18.57 -0.06 5.83
C SER A 40 -17.79 -0.83 6.91
N ARG A 41 -16.94 -1.78 6.50
CA ARG A 41 -16.13 -2.61 7.40
C ARG A 41 -14.74 -2.03 7.65
N TRP A 42 -14.30 -1.08 6.82
CA TRP A 42 -12.98 -0.45 6.92
C TRP A 42 -13.13 1.05 7.18
N PRO A 43 -13.52 1.46 8.40
CA PRO A 43 -13.58 2.87 8.74
C PRO A 43 -12.19 3.51 8.64
N GLN A 44 -12.11 4.76 8.16
CA GLN A 44 -10.83 5.50 8.08
C GLN A 44 -9.79 4.74 7.24
N ALA A 45 -10.25 4.10 6.17
CA ALA A 45 -9.39 3.40 5.24
C ALA A 45 -8.77 4.37 4.22
N TRP A 46 -7.53 4.09 3.84
CA TRP A 46 -6.81 4.84 2.82
C TRP A 46 -6.34 3.92 1.70
N ASP A 47 -6.44 4.39 0.46
CA ASP A 47 -5.85 3.78 -0.72
C ASP A 47 -4.35 4.04 -0.75
N ALA A 48 -3.56 2.98 -0.84
CA ALA A 48 -2.14 3.02 -1.12
C ALA A 48 -1.91 2.71 -2.61
N GLY A 49 -1.76 3.77 -3.40
CA GLY A 49 -1.69 3.69 -4.85
C GLY A 49 -0.48 4.41 -5.45
N ARG A 50 -0.27 4.20 -6.75
CA ARG A 50 0.78 4.87 -7.54
C ARG A 50 2.19 4.76 -6.93
N LEU A 51 2.47 3.65 -6.24
CA LEU A 51 3.81 3.34 -5.79
C LEU A 51 4.72 3.13 -7.01
N VAL A 52 5.76 3.95 -7.11
CA VAL A 52 6.80 3.86 -8.13
C VAL A 52 8.15 3.97 -7.43
N VAL A 53 9.06 3.06 -7.75
CA VAL A 53 10.47 3.11 -7.31
C VAL A 53 11.34 3.06 -8.57
N ALA A 54 12.42 3.81 -8.62
CA ALA A 54 13.36 3.80 -9.74
C ALA A 54 13.98 2.39 -9.89
N PRO A 55 14.11 1.85 -11.13
CA PRO A 55 14.47 0.46 -11.38
C PRO A 55 15.72 -0.05 -10.65
N GLU A 56 16.76 0.77 -10.57
CA GLU A 56 18.04 0.50 -9.92
C GLU A 56 17.91 0.28 -8.40
N TYR A 57 16.81 0.72 -7.79
CA TYR A 57 16.50 0.53 -6.36
C TYR A 57 15.44 -0.56 -6.11
N ARG A 58 15.02 -1.31 -7.14
CA ARG A 58 14.05 -2.42 -7.02
C ARG A 58 14.69 -3.77 -6.65
N VAL A 59 15.98 -3.78 -6.32
CA VAL A 59 16.69 -5.02 -5.96
C VAL A 59 16.30 -5.42 -4.53
N GLY A 60 15.67 -6.57 -4.40
CA GLY A 60 15.16 -7.04 -3.10
C GLY A 60 13.96 -6.23 -2.61
N GLN A 61 13.60 -6.43 -1.33
CA GLN A 61 12.41 -5.83 -0.73
C GLN A 61 12.74 -4.77 0.33
N ASP A 62 13.99 -4.66 0.77
CA ASP A 62 14.33 -3.95 2.01
C ASP A 62 14.23 -2.43 1.84
N VAL A 63 14.70 -1.89 0.71
CA VAL A 63 14.55 -0.46 0.38
C VAL A 63 13.08 -0.08 0.34
N LEU A 64 12.26 -0.86 -0.39
CA LEU A 64 10.83 -0.60 -0.48
C LEU A 64 10.16 -0.72 0.89
N LYS A 65 10.48 -1.76 1.67
CA LYS A 65 9.96 -1.96 3.01
C LYS A 65 10.25 -0.76 3.90
N ARG A 66 11.48 -0.23 3.88
CA ARG A 66 11.87 0.96 4.64
C ARG A 66 11.15 2.21 4.16
N CYS A 67 11.00 2.40 2.86
CA CYS A 67 10.23 3.52 2.29
C CYS A 67 8.76 3.50 2.75
N LEU A 68 8.12 2.32 2.69
CA LEU A 68 6.74 2.15 3.15
C LEU A 68 6.61 2.31 4.67
N HIS A 69 7.60 1.85 5.45
CA HIS A 69 7.63 2.06 6.89
C HIS A 69 7.66 3.55 7.23
N LEU A 70 8.59 4.31 6.64
CA LEU A 70 8.70 5.76 6.85
C LEU A 70 7.43 6.49 6.42
N THR A 71 6.87 6.11 5.26
CA THR A 71 5.59 6.65 4.78
C THR A 71 4.47 6.44 5.81
N LEU A 72 4.36 5.22 6.33
CA LEU A 72 3.29 4.88 7.26
C LEU A 72 3.49 5.58 8.62
N THR A 73 4.72 5.70 9.10
CA THR A 73 5.03 6.45 10.32
C THR A 73 4.59 7.90 10.18
N ASP A 74 5.01 8.60 9.12
CA ASP A 74 4.63 10.00 8.88
C ASP A 74 3.12 10.17 8.68
N LEU A 75 2.48 9.28 7.92
CA LEU A 75 1.04 9.30 7.72
C LEU A 75 0.27 9.26 9.06
N LEU A 76 0.69 8.39 9.98
CA LEU A 76 -0.01 8.20 11.27
C LEU A 76 0.20 9.37 12.24
N GLU A 77 1.21 10.19 12.03
CA GLU A 77 1.39 11.44 12.78
C GLU A 77 0.43 12.53 12.30
N HIS A 78 -0.02 12.47 11.05
CA HIS A 78 -0.78 13.53 10.40
C HIS A 78 -2.24 13.17 10.07
N ALA A 79 -2.63 11.91 10.17
CA ALA A 79 -3.96 11.44 9.83
C ALA A 79 -4.43 10.27 10.70
N ASP A 80 -5.74 10.22 10.96
CA ASP A 80 -6.37 9.05 11.56
C ASP A 80 -6.59 7.97 10.49
N VAL A 81 -5.77 6.93 10.53
CA VAL A 81 -5.77 5.82 9.57
C VAL A 81 -5.83 4.51 10.31
N ARG A 82 -6.85 3.69 10.03
CA ARG A 82 -6.99 2.35 10.63
C ARG A 82 -6.78 1.22 9.63
N HIS A 83 -7.05 1.48 8.36
CA HIS A 83 -6.92 0.49 7.30
C HIS A 83 -6.20 1.06 6.10
N LEU A 84 -5.41 0.20 5.45
CA LEU A 84 -4.85 0.46 4.14
C LEU A 84 -5.48 -0.52 3.16
N ALA A 85 -5.85 -0.04 1.99
CA ALA A 85 -6.23 -0.88 0.87
C ALA A 85 -5.43 -0.49 -0.37
N GLY A 86 -5.44 -1.35 -1.39
CA GLY A 86 -4.80 -1.02 -2.65
C GLY A 86 -5.18 -2.00 -3.76
N SER A 87 -5.16 -1.51 -4.99
CA SER A 87 -5.25 -2.34 -6.19
C SER A 87 -3.85 -2.57 -6.77
N CYS A 88 -3.50 -3.82 -7.07
CA CYS A 88 -2.20 -4.18 -7.60
C CYS A 88 -2.27 -5.31 -8.63
N THR A 89 -1.19 -5.51 -9.39
CA THR A 89 -1.06 -6.68 -10.26
C THR A 89 -0.83 -7.95 -9.44
N HIS A 90 -1.11 -9.11 -10.03
CA HIS A 90 -0.96 -10.42 -9.37
C HIS A 90 0.44 -10.64 -8.77
N ILE A 91 1.49 -10.21 -9.50
CA ILE A 91 2.88 -10.34 -9.07
C ILE A 91 3.13 -9.60 -7.76
N LEU A 92 2.59 -8.38 -7.62
CA LEU A 92 2.80 -7.53 -6.45
C LEU A 92 1.99 -7.99 -5.23
N SER A 93 0.85 -8.65 -5.42
CA SER A 93 0.05 -9.18 -4.31
C SER A 93 0.84 -10.10 -3.37
N ARG A 94 1.79 -10.89 -3.91
CA ARG A 94 2.66 -11.77 -3.14
C ARG A 94 3.65 -11.00 -2.27
N LEU A 95 4.19 -9.91 -2.81
CA LEU A 95 5.09 -9.02 -2.08
C LEU A 95 4.36 -8.34 -0.92
N TYR A 96 3.19 -7.76 -1.18
CA TYR A 96 2.44 -7.02 -0.15
C TYR A 96 1.96 -7.89 1.00
N ARG A 97 1.75 -9.19 0.78
CA ARG A 97 1.50 -10.13 1.88
C ARG A 97 2.63 -10.20 2.91
N ARG A 98 3.89 -10.00 2.48
CA ARG A 98 5.05 -9.92 3.37
C ARG A 98 5.09 -8.62 4.16
N PHE A 99 4.34 -7.60 3.72
CA PHE A 99 4.21 -6.30 4.37
C PHE A 99 2.92 -6.20 5.21
N GLY A 100 2.36 -7.35 5.62
CA GLY A 100 1.21 -7.38 6.52
C GLY A 100 -0.16 -7.24 5.85
N PHE A 101 -0.20 -7.06 4.52
CA PHE A 101 -1.46 -7.06 3.79
C PHE A 101 -2.01 -8.49 3.61
N SER A 102 -3.32 -8.58 3.49
CA SER A 102 -4.04 -9.76 3.06
C SER A 102 -4.67 -9.50 1.70
N LEU A 103 -4.83 -10.57 0.94
CA LEU A 103 -5.49 -10.51 -0.35
C LEU A 103 -7.00 -10.60 -0.13
N PHE A 104 -7.70 -9.56 -0.53
CA PHE A 104 -9.14 -9.42 -0.36
C PHE A 104 -9.91 -9.99 -1.55
N ALA A 105 -9.50 -9.62 -2.77
CA ALA A 105 -10.09 -10.12 -4.01
C ALA A 105 -9.01 -10.37 -5.06
N ARG A 106 -9.26 -11.34 -5.94
CA ARG A 106 -8.39 -11.71 -7.08
C ARG A 106 -9.15 -11.53 -8.38
N ASP A 107 -8.41 -11.32 -9.45
CA ASP A 107 -8.93 -11.34 -10.82
C ASP A 107 -10.11 -10.37 -11.04
N VAL A 108 -10.10 -9.23 -10.33
CA VAL A 108 -11.15 -8.22 -10.46
C VAL A 108 -10.94 -7.49 -11.77
N LEU A 109 -11.87 -7.68 -12.70
CA LEU A 109 -11.84 -7.05 -14.02
C LEU A 109 -12.08 -5.55 -13.89
N LEU A 110 -11.20 -4.75 -14.50
CA LEU A 110 -11.43 -3.32 -14.68
C LEU A 110 -12.39 -3.10 -15.85
N PRO A 111 -13.59 -2.52 -15.62
CA PRO A 111 -14.59 -2.33 -16.69
C PRO A 111 -14.03 -1.62 -17.92
N GLY A 112 -14.41 -2.09 -19.10
CA GLY A 112 -13.96 -1.54 -20.38
C GLY A 112 -12.54 -1.93 -20.77
N THR A 113 -11.92 -2.89 -20.08
CA THR A 113 -10.58 -3.40 -20.39
C THR A 113 -10.50 -4.91 -20.19
N GLU A 114 -9.43 -5.55 -20.67
CA GLU A 114 -9.08 -6.94 -20.35
C GLU A 114 -8.19 -7.05 -19.09
N LYS A 115 -7.92 -5.93 -18.41
CA LYS A 115 -7.00 -5.90 -17.27
C LYS A 115 -7.69 -6.39 -16.01
N THR A 116 -7.03 -7.29 -15.31
CA THR A 116 -7.44 -7.76 -13.98
C THR A 116 -6.49 -7.27 -12.89
N TYR A 117 -7.05 -7.07 -11.71
CA TYR A 117 -6.33 -6.62 -10.53
C TYR A 117 -6.60 -7.51 -9.32
N CYS A 118 -5.65 -7.49 -8.40
CA CYS A 118 -5.82 -7.96 -7.04
C CYS A 118 -6.13 -6.78 -6.13
N LEU A 119 -7.09 -6.96 -5.22
CA LEU A 119 -7.36 -6.02 -4.13
C LEU A 119 -6.72 -6.53 -2.86
N ILE A 120 -5.92 -5.70 -2.22
CA ILE A 120 -5.27 -6.00 -0.95
C ILE A 120 -5.81 -5.07 0.14
N HIS A 121 -5.80 -5.57 1.37
CA HIS A 121 -6.22 -4.86 2.56
C HIS A 121 -5.30 -5.20 3.72
N GLY A 122 -5.02 -4.23 4.60
CA GLY A 122 -4.29 -4.45 5.83
C GLY A 122 -4.79 -3.50 6.91
N GLU A 123 -4.93 -4.03 8.13
CA GLU A 123 -5.03 -3.18 9.32
C GLU A 123 -3.68 -2.50 9.57
N VAL A 124 -3.71 -1.21 9.88
CA VAL A 124 -2.51 -0.38 10.02
C VAL A 124 -1.53 -0.96 11.05
N GLY A 125 -2.01 -1.45 12.19
CA GLY A 125 -1.13 -2.03 13.23
C GLY A 125 -0.29 -3.18 12.68
N ARG A 126 -0.96 -4.14 12.02
CA ARG A 126 -0.31 -5.30 11.39
C ARG A 126 0.64 -4.90 10.27
N VAL A 127 0.25 -3.95 9.43
CA VAL A 127 1.10 -3.46 8.33
C VAL A 127 2.33 -2.76 8.89
N ARG A 128 2.16 -1.90 9.90
CA ARG A 128 3.26 -1.20 10.58
C ARG A 128 4.27 -2.16 11.19
N GLU A 129 3.80 -3.17 11.92
CA GLU A 129 4.65 -4.22 12.51
C GLU A 129 5.40 -4.99 11.44
N ALA A 130 4.70 -5.41 10.38
CA ALA A 130 5.33 -6.15 9.29
C ALA A 130 6.38 -5.31 8.54
N LEU A 131 6.18 -4.00 8.44
CA LEU A 131 7.09 -3.04 7.79
C LEU A 131 8.26 -2.59 8.68
N ALA A 132 8.17 -2.77 10.01
CA ALA A 132 9.22 -2.32 10.93
C ALA A 132 10.60 -2.91 10.54
N PRO A 133 11.68 -2.12 10.71
CA PRO A 133 13.03 -2.64 10.56
C PRO A 133 13.24 -3.78 11.56
N ALA A 134 14.07 -4.76 11.18
CA ALA A 134 14.55 -5.70 12.17
C ALA A 134 15.31 -4.92 13.26
N ALA A 135 15.14 -5.28 14.53
CA ALA A 135 15.98 -4.73 15.59
C ALA A 135 17.45 -5.01 15.19
N GLU A 136 18.22 -3.95 14.98
CA GLU A 136 19.66 -4.09 14.77
C GLU A 136 20.22 -4.75 16.04
N ALA A 137 20.83 -5.92 15.88
CA ALA A 137 21.68 -6.47 16.93
C ALA A 137 22.83 -5.47 17.10
N VAL A 138 22.76 -4.65 18.14
CA VAL A 138 23.88 -3.84 18.58
C VAL A 138 24.94 -4.83 19.04
N GLU A 139 25.89 -5.17 18.18
CA GLU A 139 27.14 -5.79 18.61
C GLU A 139 27.85 -4.77 19.51
N ALA A 140 27.94 -5.13 20.79
CA ALA A 140 28.65 -4.41 21.83
C ALA A 140 30.17 -4.63 21.75
#